data_AF-A0A0P1F8Q5-F1
#
_entry.id   AF-A0A0P1F8Q5-F1
#
_cell.length_a   1.000
_cell.length_b   1.000
_cell.length_c   1.000
_cell.angle_alpha   90.00
_cell.angle_beta   90.00
_cell.angle_gamma   90.00
#
_symmetry.space_group_name_H-M   'P 1'
#
loop_
_entity.id
_entity.type
_entity.pdbx_description
1 polymer ?
#
loop_
_entity_poly.entity_id
_entity_poly.type
_entity_poly.pdbx_seq_one_letter_code
_entity_poly.pdbx_strand_id
1 'polypeptide(L)'
;MGELGYAAIFCLLIANGQTEAEHGFSAGYDLHKIRIDCETEDSVIEVGLDKRSSLDSIQQALFAAYLTGKKPVVMIVDTDGRTGAYETRIEAAAKMAGVEFLSYHAQFLVRWQMTSWLRSYLHSKGPDS
;
A
#
# COMPACT_ATOMS: atom_id res chain seq x y z
N MET A 1 7.81 8.00 12.33
CA MET A 1 6.89 8.03 11.18
C MET A 1 5.81 6.98 11.42
N GLY A 2 4.55 7.31 11.15
CA GLY A 2 3.43 6.37 11.29
C GLY A 2 3.09 5.68 9.97
N GLU A 3 2.12 4.76 10.02
CA GLU A 3 1.60 3.97 8.89
C GLU A 3 1.23 4.83 7.68
N LEU A 4 0.43 5.88 7.90
CA LEU A 4 0.07 6.86 6.86
C LEU A 4 1.28 7.49 6.15
N GLY A 5 2.37 7.73 6.88
CA GLY A 5 3.60 8.27 6.30
C GLY A 5 4.30 7.28 5.37
N TYR A 6 4.35 6.01 5.77
CA TYR A 6 4.92 4.95 4.92
C TYR A 6 4.02 4.64 3.72
N ALA A 7 2.70 4.63 3.91
CA ALA A 7 1.73 4.47 2.84
C ALA A 7 1.89 5.56 1.78
N ALA A 8 2.01 6.83 2.20
CA ALA A 8 2.22 7.94 1.28
C ALA A 8 3.56 7.82 0.51
N ILE A 9 4.65 7.44 1.19
CA ILE A 9 5.95 7.25 0.54
C ILE A 9 5.86 6.16 -0.53
N PHE A 10 5.32 5.00 -0.18
CA PHE A 10 5.19 3.88 -1.10
C PHE A 10 4.28 4.27 -2.28
N CYS A 11 3.11 4.82 -1.98
CA CYS A 11 2.12 5.11 -3.01
C CYS A 11 2.63 6.11 -4.04
N LEU A 12 3.17 7.24 -3.58
CA LEU A 12 3.59 8.33 -4.46
C LEU A 12 4.91 8.01 -5.17
N LEU A 13 5.86 7.36 -4.50
CA LEU A 13 7.24 7.26 -4.99
C LEU A 13 7.62 5.89 -5.57
N ILE A 14 6.79 4.87 -5.34
CA ILE A 14 7.05 3.51 -5.81
C ILE A 14 5.90 3.03 -6.69
N ALA A 15 4.66 3.10 -6.19
CA ALA A 15 3.50 2.60 -6.92
C ALA A 15 2.96 3.57 -7.98
N ASN A 16 3.40 4.84 -7.97
CA ASN A 16 2.87 5.91 -8.81
C ASN A 16 1.33 6.01 -8.72
N GLY A 17 0.80 5.89 -7.50
CA GLY A 17 -0.63 5.86 -7.21
C GLY A 17 -1.13 7.14 -6.53
N GLN A 18 -2.45 7.17 -6.31
CA GLN A 18 -3.15 8.16 -5.52
C GLN A 18 -3.29 7.68 -4.07
N THR A 19 -2.86 8.50 -3.12
CA THR A 19 -2.98 8.22 -1.69
C THR A 19 -4.40 8.49 -1.18
N GLU A 20 -4.85 7.69 -0.21
CA GLU A 20 -6.09 7.92 0.55
C GLU A 20 -7.32 8.12 -0.36
N ALA A 21 -7.45 7.31 -1.42
CA ALA A 21 -8.56 7.39 -2.36
C ALA A 21 -9.88 6.95 -1.71
N GLU A 22 -10.95 7.74 -1.88
CA GLU A 22 -12.26 7.44 -1.27
C GLU A 22 -13.23 6.86 -2.29
N HIS A 23 -13.91 5.77 -1.90
CA HIS A 23 -14.96 5.14 -2.72
C HIS A 23 -16.24 4.99 -1.92
N GLY A 24 -17.34 5.44 -2.50
CA GLY A 24 -18.68 5.30 -1.93
C GLY A 24 -19.29 3.94 -2.25
N PHE A 25 -20.07 3.39 -1.32
CA PHE A 25 -20.88 2.20 -1.56
C PHE A 25 -22.20 2.28 -0.80
N SER A 26 -23.22 1.60 -1.32
CA SER A 26 -24.53 1.50 -0.68
C SER A 26 -24.63 0.24 0.16
N ALA A 27 -25.06 0.39 1.42
CA ALA A 27 -25.42 -0.73 2.28
C ALA A 27 -26.89 -0.59 2.70
N GLY A 28 -27.78 -1.31 2.01
CA GLY A 28 -29.22 -1.12 2.16
C GLY A 28 -29.64 0.28 1.68
N TYR A 29 -30.14 1.10 2.61
CA TYR A 29 -30.58 2.47 2.32
C TYR A 29 -29.54 3.54 2.68
N ASP A 30 -28.39 3.13 3.25
CA ASP A 30 -27.36 4.04 3.72
C ASP A 30 -26.19 4.12 2.73
N LEU A 31 -25.65 5.33 2.57
CA LEU A 31 -24.42 5.58 1.84
C LEU A 31 -23.24 5.56 2.80
N HIS A 32 -22.28 4.69 2.52
CA HIS A 32 -21.03 4.58 3.24
C HIS A 32 -19.85 4.89 2.31
N LYS A 33 -18.67 5.05 2.91
CA LYS A 33 -17.43 5.18 2.16
C LYS A 33 -16.32 4.37 2.78
N ILE A 34 -15.40 3.90 1.95
CA ILE A 34 -14.08 3.42 2.35
C ILE A 34 -13.01 4.40 1.91
N ARG A 35 -11.83 4.26 2.50
CA ARG A 35 -10.60 4.91 2.07
C ARG A 35 -9.57 3.83 1.82
N ILE A 36 -8.93 3.89 0.65
CA ILE A 36 -7.89 2.98 0.20
C ILE A 36 -6.56 3.71 0.39
N ASP A 37 -5.59 3.08 1.07
CA ASP A 37 -4.30 3.73 1.36
C ASP A 37 -3.56 4.16 0.08
N CYS A 38 -3.56 3.29 -0.93
CA CYS A 38 -3.00 3.59 -2.24
C CYS A 38 -3.78 2.95 -3.38
N GLU A 39 -4.11 3.75 -4.38
CA GLU A 39 -4.80 3.29 -5.59
C GLU A 39 -3.97 3.61 -6.84
N THR A 40 -3.67 2.59 -7.64
CA THR A 40 -3.01 2.74 -8.95
C THR A 40 -4.04 2.59 -10.07
N GLU A 41 -3.59 2.59 -11.32
CA GLU A 41 -4.46 2.29 -12.47
C GLU A 41 -5.10 0.90 -12.37
N ASP A 42 -4.36 -0.11 -11.89
CA ASP A 42 -4.77 -1.52 -11.94
C ASP A 42 -4.91 -2.21 -10.57
N SER A 43 -4.53 -1.53 -9.49
CA SER A 43 -4.42 -2.13 -8.15
C SER A 43 -4.97 -1.22 -7.04
N VAL A 44 -5.48 -1.85 -5.99
CA VAL A 44 -5.85 -1.22 -4.71
C VAL A 44 -5.01 -1.86 -3.62
N ILE A 45 -4.32 -1.02 -2.85
CA ILE A 45 -3.24 -1.45 -1.96
C ILE A 45 -3.53 -0.92 -0.56
N GLU A 46 -3.72 -1.83 0.38
CA GLU A 46 -3.83 -1.51 1.80
C GLU A 46 -2.47 -1.70 2.48
N VAL A 47 -2.07 -0.73 3.30
CA VAL A 47 -0.74 -0.65 3.90
C VAL A 47 -0.82 -0.88 5.39
N GLY A 48 -0.18 -1.96 5.86
CA GLY A 48 -0.08 -2.29 7.27
C GLY A 48 1.32 -2.14 7.84
N LEU A 49 1.43 -2.12 9.18
CA LEU A 49 2.69 -2.44 9.86
C LEU A 49 2.68 -3.92 10.30
N ASP A 50 3.83 -4.44 10.68
CA ASP A 50 4.08 -5.73 11.34
C ASP A 50 3.43 -5.90 12.74
N LYS A 51 2.16 -5.48 12.90
CA LYS A 51 1.42 -5.47 14.17
C LYS A 51 -0.02 -5.96 13.98
N ARG A 52 -0.68 -6.26 15.11
CA ARG A 52 -2.04 -6.83 15.15
C ARG A 52 -3.08 -6.07 14.33
N SER A 53 -3.01 -4.74 14.28
CA SER A 53 -4.03 -3.94 13.60
C SER A 53 -4.09 -4.23 12.11
N SER A 54 -3.03 -4.74 11.48
CA SER A 54 -2.99 -5.00 10.05
C SER A 54 -3.61 -6.33 9.64
N LEU A 55 -4.22 -7.08 10.57
CA LEU A 55 -4.90 -8.34 10.28
C LEU A 55 -6.18 -8.16 9.45
N ASP A 56 -6.79 -6.98 9.43
CA ASP A 56 -7.97 -6.66 8.61
C ASP A 56 -7.64 -6.19 7.19
N SER A 57 -6.36 -5.90 6.88
CA SER A 57 -5.87 -5.43 5.57
C SER A 57 -6.35 -6.30 4.39
N ILE A 58 -6.42 -7.62 4.57
CA ILE A 58 -6.91 -8.54 3.53
C ILE A 58 -8.38 -8.29 3.22
N GLN A 59 -9.20 -8.11 4.26
CA GLN A 59 -10.63 -7.86 4.06
C GLN A 59 -10.84 -6.49 3.42
N GLN A 60 -10.09 -5.47 3.85
CA GLN A 60 -10.11 -4.13 3.27
C GLN A 60 -9.73 -4.16 1.79
N ALA A 61 -8.59 -4.78 1.44
CA ALA A 61 -8.11 -4.86 0.07
C ALA A 61 -9.08 -5.62 -0.85
N LEU A 62 -9.66 -6.73 -0.39
CA LEU A 62 -10.66 -7.48 -1.15
C LEU A 62 -11.94 -6.69 -1.37
N PHE A 63 -12.40 -5.93 -0.36
CA PHE A 63 -13.59 -5.11 -0.51
C PHE A 63 -13.35 -3.90 -1.42
N ALA A 64 -12.18 -3.27 -1.30
CA ALA A 64 -11.74 -2.23 -2.22
C ALA A 64 -11.67 -2.75 -3.67
N ALA A 65 -11.14 -3.96 -3.87
CA ALA A 65 -11.07 -4.60 -5.18
C ALA A 65 -12.46 -4.90 -5.75
N TYR A 66 -13.40 -5.35 -4.90
CA TYR A 66 -14.79 -5.54 -5.28
C TYR A 66 -15.44 -4.23 -5.76
N LEU A 67 -15.20 -3.10 -5.10
CA LEU A 67 -15.78 -1.81 -5.49
C LEU A 67 -15.16 -1.23 -6.77
N THR A 68 -13.86 -1.43 -6.97
CA THR A 68 -13.10 -0.77 -8.04
C THR A 68 -12.88 -1.64 -9.27
N GLY A 69 -13.02 -2.96 -9.15
CA GLY A 69 -12.65 -3.93 -10.18
C GLY A 69 -11.14 -4.13 -10.35
N LYS A 70 -10.32 -3.57 -9.44
CA LYS A 70 -8.86 -3.61 -9.48
C LYS A 70 -8.30 -4.81 -8.73
N LYS A 71 -7.00 -5.07 -8.91
CA LYS A 71 -6.29 -6.14 -8.20
C LYS A 71 -6.11 -5.78 -6.71
N PRO A 72 -6.45 -6.67 -5.76
CA PRO A 72 -6.18 -6.45 -4.35
C PRO A 72 -4.71 -6.73 -4.03
N VAL A 73 -4.09 -5.81 -3.28
CA VAL A 73 -2.71 -5.94 -2.78
C VAL A 73 -2.69 -5.56 -1.30
N VAL A 74 -1.90 -6.27 -0.51
CA VAL A 74 -1.53 -5.85 0.84
C VAL A 74 -0.04 -5.62 0.90
N MET A 75 0.37 -4.46 1.40
CA MET A 75 1.77 -4.12 1.64
C MET A 75 2.03 -4.00 3.13
N ILE A 76 2.94 -4.81 3.66
CA ILE A 76 3.37 -4.72 5.06
C ILE A 76 4.71 -4.00 5.16
N VAL A 77 4.75 -2.96 6.00
CA VAL A 77 5.97 -2.29 6.39
C VAL A 77 6.61 -3.06 7.54
N ASP A 78 7.76 -3.67 7.25
CA ASP A 78 8.62 -4.32 8.24
C ASP A 78 9.39 -3.24 9.03
N THR A 79 9.16 -3.20 10.35
CA THR A 79 9.73 -2.17 11.24
C THR A 79 10.94 -2.66 12.03
N ASP A 80 11.11 -3.97 12.18
CA ASP A 80 12.14 -4.57 13.04
C ASP A 80 13.11 -5.53 12.31
N GLY A 81 12.91 -5.75 11.02
CA GLY A 81 13.75 -6.59 10.16
C GLY A 81 13.43 -8.08 10.26
N ARG A 82 12.27 -8.46 10.81
CA ARG A 82 11.92 -9.87 11.08
C ARG A 82 10.55 -10.18 10.53
N THR A 83 10.36 -11.43 10.10
CA THR A 83 9.03 -11.96 9.81
C THR A 83 8.39 -12.45 11.11
N GLY A 84 7.47 -11.67 11.64
CA GLY A 84 6.72 -11.96 12.84
C GLY A 84 5.48 -12.82 12.61
N ALA A 85 4.73 -13.01 13.70
CA ALA A 85 3.49 -13.78 13.70
C ALA A 85 2.38 -13.11 12.88
N TYR A 86 2.39 -11.77 12.73
CA TYR A 86 1.33 -11.06 12.03
C TYR A 86 1.52 -11.17 10.52
N GLU A 87 2.73 -10.93 10.04
CA GLU A 87 3.14 -10.99 8.65
C GLU A 87 2.97 -12.40 8.11
N THR A 88 3.40 -13.41 8.89
CA THR A 88 3.18 -14.83 8.54
C THR A 88 1.69 -15.14 8.33
N ARG A 89 0.82 -14.61 9.18
CA ARG A 89 -0.64 -14.84 9.08
C ARG A 89 -1.25 -14.09 7.89
N ILE A 90 -0.84 -12.85 7.67
CA ILE A 90 -1.34 -12.00 6.58
C ILE A 90 -0.88 -12.59 5.24
N GLU A 91 0.38 -12.97 5.09
CA GLU A 91 0.92 -13.59 3.87
C GLU A 91 0.20 -14.91 3.56
N ALA A 92 0.00 -15.77 4.57
CA ALA A 92 -0.74 -17.02 4.39
C ALA A 92 -2.19 -16.77 3.93
N ALA A 93 -2.89 -15.82 4.55
CA ALA A 93 -4.25 -15.45 4.16
C ALA A 93 -4.30 -14.83 2.76
N ALA A 94 -3.35 -13.95 2.43
CA ALA A 94 -3.23 -13.31 1.12
C ALA A 94 -3.08 -14.34 0.01
N LYS A 95 -2.14 -15.28 0.19
CA LYS A 95 -1.89 -16.38 -0.74
C LYS A 95 -3.13 -17.24 -0.97
N MET A 96 -3.87 -17.56 0.08
CA MET A 96 -5.11 -18.35 -0.03
C MET A 96 -6.23 -17.59 -0.75
N ALA A 97 -6.30 -16.27 -0.56
CA ALA A 97 -7.32 -15.41 -1.16
C ALA A 97 -6.97 -14.90 -2.57
N GLY A 98 -5.75 -15.17 -3.06
CA GLY A 98 -5.27 -14.61 -4.34
C GLY A 98 -4.97 -13.10 -4.27
N VAL A 99 -4.69 -12.58 -3.08
CA VAL A 99 -4.27 -11.20 -2.84
C VAL A 99 -2.75 -11.13 -2.95
N GLU A 100 -2.22 -10.16 -3.68
CA GLU A 100 -0.77 -9.96 -3.76
C GLU A 100 -0.23 -9.45 -2.42
N PHE A 101 0.87 -10.04 -1.95
CA PHE A 101 1.51 -9.66 -0.69
C PHE A 101 2.88 -9.05 -0.97
N LEU A 102 3.08 -7.83 -0.51
CA LEU A 102 4.35 -7.11 -0.58
C LEU A 102 4.88 -6.84 0.83
N SER A 103 6.20 -6.81 0.98
CA SER A 103 6.84 -6.36 2.21
C SER A 103 8.01 -5.43 1.91
N TYR A 104 8.02 -4.28 2.60
CA TYR A 104 9.09 -3.29 2.50
C TYR A 104 9.61 -2.93 3.88
N HIS A 105 10.93 -2.93 4.04
CA HIS A 105 11.55 -2.46 5.27
C HIS A 105 11.35 -0.94 5.43
N ALA A 106 10.96 -0.48 6.61
CA ALA A 106 10.70 0.94 6.90
C ALA A 106 11.85 1.87 6.49
N GLN A 107 13.09 1.50 6.86
CA GLN A 107 14.30 2.22 6.48
C GLN A 107 14.53 2.30 4.95
N PHE A 108 14.08 1.30 4.18
CA PHE A 108 14.14 1.40 2.72
C PHE A 108 13.22 2.52 2.23
N LEU A 109 11.97 2.57 2.69
CA LEU A 109 11.01 3.60 2.31
C LEU A 109 11.50 5.00 2.66
N VAL A 110 12.02 5.19 3.88
CA VAL A 110 12.56 6.51 4.31
C VAL A 110 13.75 6.91 3.43
N ARG A 111 14.71 6.00 3.19
CA ARG A 111 15.85 6.31 2.30
C ARG A 111 15.40 6.58 0.87
N TRP A 112 14.38 5.88 0.39
CA TRP A 112 13.80 6.10 -0.93
C TRP A 112 13.24 7.52 -1.05
N GLN A 113 12.45 7.97 -0.06
CA GLN A 113 11.94 9.33 0.00
C GLN A 113 13.07 10.37 0.00
N MET A 114 14.08 10.19 0.86
CA MET A 114 15.20 11.13 0.99
C MET A 114 16.05 11.25 -0.27
N THR A 115 16.08 10.23 -1.11
CA THR A 115 16.87 10.19 -2.36
C THR A 115 16.03 10.42 -3.62
N SER A 116 14.73 10.67 -3.49
CA SER A 116 13.81 10.83 -4.63
C SER A 116 14.21 11.98 -5.56
N TRP A 117 14.63 13.11 -5.00
CA TRP A 117 15.06 14.29 -5.75
C TRP A 117 16.33 14.05 -6.60
N LEU A 118 17.24 13.18 -6.17
CA LEU A 118 18.43 12.86 -6.98
C LEU A 118 18.03 12.19 -8.32
N ARG A 119 16.94 11.43 -8.31
CA ARG A 119 16.43 10.75 -9.52
C ARG A 119 15.74 11.72 -10.48
N SER A 120 15.05 12.74 -9.97
CA SER A 120 14.49 13.79 -10.83
C SER A 120 15.57 14.69 -11.45
N TYR A 121 16.69 14.91 -10.75
CA TYR A 121 17.85 15.63 -11.29
C TYR A 121 18.58 14.90 -12.42
N LEU A 122 18.69 13.57 -12.34
CA LEU A 122 19.31 12.79 -13.42
C LEU A 122 18.44 12.74 -14.69
N HIS A 123 17.11 12.77 -14.54
CA HIS A 123 16.20 12.85 -15.69
C HIS A 123 16.19 14.22 -16.37
N SER A 124 16.47 15.32 -15.65
CA SER A 124 16.50 16.67 -16.23
C SER A 124 17.81 17.01 -16.95
N LYS A 125 18.87 16.22 -16.75
CA LYS A 125 20.15 16.29 -17.49
C LYS A 125 20.29 15.12 -18.47
N GLY A 126 19.38 15.02 -19.43
CA GLY A 126 19.56 14.14 -20.59
C GLY A 126 20.80 14.53 -21.42
N PRO A 127 21.32 13.65 -22.29
CA PRO A 127 22.65 13.75 -22.91
C PRO A 127 22.85 14.88 -23.94
N ASP A 128 21.90 15.80 -24.07
CA ASP A 128 21.93 16.90 -25.05
C ASP A 128 22.17 18.28 -24.41
N SER A 129 22.72 18.35 -23.19
CA SER A 129 23.21 19.61 -22.58
C SER A 129 24.70 19.84 -22.84
#